data_AF-A0AAE3G4F1-F1
#
_entry.id   AF-A0AAE3G4F1-F1
#
_cell.length_a   1.000
_cell.length_b   1.000
_cell.length_c   1.000
_cell.angle_alpha   90.00
_cell.angle_beta   90.00
_cell.angle_gamma   90.00
#
_symmetry.space_group_name_H-M   'P 1'
#
loop_
_entity.id
_entity.type
_entity.pdbx_description
1 polymer ?
#
loop_
_entity_poly.entity_id
_entity_poly.type
_entity_poly.pdbx_seq_one_letter_code
_entity_poly.pdbx_strand_id
1 'polypeptide(L)'
;MTDYIAQYENPRFRFEREESERLAASLADGACIEDGVMRWESNNNVVPEDVARFAAYLGHPIDLDASRAARDADLKVLLEAYRRAAPHDSAEARFERRAAFGPGVEVVDVLSGRRYRT
;
A
#
# COMPACT_ATOMS: atom_id res chain seq x y z
N MET A 1 -6.18 8.75 7.72
CA MET A 1 -6.10 9.05 6.28
C MET A 1 -5.73 10.51 6.20
N THR A 2 -4.61 10.83 5.54
CA THR A 2 -4.09 12.19 5.46
C THR A 2 -4.91 12.99 4.45
N ASP A 3 -5.30 14.21 4.80
CA ASP A 3 -6.03 15.09 3.92
C ASP A 3 -5.08 16.13 3.32
N TYR A 4 -4.36 15.72 2.27
CA TYR A 4 -3.36 16.56 1.59
C TYR A 4 -3.97 17.84 1.00
N ILE A 5 -5.25 17.81 0.61
CA ILE A 5 -5.95 18.99 0.10
C ILE A 5 -6.10 20.01 1.23
N ALA A 6 -6.61 19.59 2.39
CA ALA A 6 -6.78 20.47 3.54
C ALA A 6 -5.45 21.04 4.06
N GLN A 7 -4.37 20.26 4.03
CA GLN A 7 -3.03 20.70 4.40
C GLN A 7 -2.45 21.71 3.39
N TYR A 8 -2.72 21.52 2.09
CA TYR A 8 -2.23 22.39 1.03
C TYR A 8 -2.88 23.77 1.04
N GLU A 9 -4.18 23.84 1.31
CA GLU A 9 -4.97 25.08 1.30
C GLU A 9 -4.87 25.89 2.61
N ASN A 10 -4.74 25.24 3.77
CA ASN A 10 -4.93 25.90 5.05
C ASN A 10 -3.61 26.48 5.62
N PRO A 11 -3.52 27.82 5.81
CA PRO A 11 -2.31 28.47 6.32
C PRO A 11 -1.96 28.09 7.77
N ARG A 12 -2.87 27.45 8.51
CA ARG A 12 -2.64 27.00 9.89
C ARG A 12 -1.72 25.78 9.96
N PHE A 13 -1.61 25.01 8.88
CA PHE A 13 -0.81 23.79 8.79
C PHE A 13 0.51 24.04 8.05
N ARG A 14 1.31 25.02 8.49
CA ARG A 14 2.51 25.43 7.76
C ARG A 14 3.47 24.27 7.48
N PHE A 15 3.70 23.37 8.45
CA PHE A 15 4.64 22.27 8.29
C PHE A 15 4.06 21.12 7.46
N GLU A 16 2.77 20.85 7.60
CA GLU A 16 2.06 19.83 6.82
C GLU A 16 1.81 20.31 5.37
N ARG A 17 1.76 21.62 5.14
CA ARG A 17 1.75 22.23 3.82
C ARG A 17 3.06 21.98 3.08
N GLU A 18 4.21 22.09 3.75
CA GLU A 18 5.51 21.74 3.17
C GLU A 18 5.59 20.25 2.78
N GLU A 19 4.89 19.36 3.49
CA GLU A 19 4.74 17.95 3.08
C GLU A 19 3.91 17.82 1.80
N SER A 20 2.75 18.48 1.75
CA SER A 20 1.85 18.45 0.59
C SER A 20 2.51 19.07 -0.66
N GLU A 21 3.31 20.13 -0.49
CA GLU A 21 4.10 20.75 -1.57
C GLU A 21 5.21 19.81 -2.07
N ARG A 22 5.93 19.12 -1.17
CA ARG A 22 6.93 18.11 -1.56
C ARG A 22 6.30 16.92 -2.26
N LEU A 23 5.12 16.50 -1.84
CA LEU A 23 4.34 15.49 -2.53
C LEU A 23 3.96 15.95 -3.93
N ALA A 24 3.41 17.17 -4.08
CA ALA A 24 3.07 17.74 -5.38
C ALA A 24 4.27 17.76 -6.35
N ALA A 25 5.46 18.16 -5.86
CA ALA A 25 6.70 18.12 -6.64
C ALA A 25 7.08 16.68 -7.03
N SER A 26 6.93 15.73 -6.11
CA SER A 26 7.24 14.31 -6.36
C SER A 26 6.27 13.66 -7.36
N LEU A 27 5.00 14.11 -7.41
CA LEU A 27 4.02 13.67 -8.40
C LEU A 27 4.32 14.23 -9.80
N ALA A 28 4.92 15.42 -9.89
CA ALA A 28 5.29 16.02 -11.16
C ALA A 28 6.49 15.33 -11.82
N ASP A 29 7.49 14.94 -11.02
CA ASP A 29 8.78 14.45 -11.53
C ASP A 29 9.02 12.93 -11.35
N GLY A 30 8.24 12.26 -10.50
CA GLY A 30 8.50 10.87 -10.07
C GLY A 30 7.32 9.91 -10.24
N ALA A 31 6.30 10.31 -11.00
CA ALA A 31 5.13 9.50 -11.28
C ALA A 31 4.69 9.63 -12.74
N CYS A 32 4.18 8.53 -13.29
CA CYS A 32 3.58 8.48 -14.62
C CYS A 32 2.07 8.22 -14.52
N ILE A 33 1.32 8.62 -15.55
CA ILE A 33 -0.12 8.38 -15.66
C ILE A 33 -0.39 7.54 -16.91
N GLU A 34 -1.03 6.40 -16.73
CA GLU A 34 -1.45 5.49 -17.81
C GLU A 34 -2.91 5.12 -17.58
N ASP A 35 -3.77 5.30 -18.59
CA ASP A 35 -5.21 5.01 -18.53
C ASP A 35 -5.94 5.58 -17.30
N GLY A 36 -5.56 6.80 -16.89
CA GLY A 36 -6.12 7.48 -15.72
C GLY A 36 -5.60 6.97 -14.37
N VAL A 37 -4.64 6.04 -14.36
CA VAL A 37 -4.01 5.50 -13.16
C VAL A 37 -2.61 6.08 -13.02
N MET A 38 -2.35 6.75 -11.89
CA MET A 38 -1.01 7.26 -11.58
C MET A 38 -0.19 6.20 -10.83
N ARG A 39 1.05 5.99 -11.26
CA ARG A 39 2.01 5.04 -10.69
C ARG A 39 3.33 5.74 -10.36
N TRP A 40 3.99 5.30 -9.28
CA TRP A 40 5.34 5.75 -8.96
C TRP A 40 6.35 5.15 -9.92
N GLU A 41 7.24 5.96 -10.50
CA GLU A 41 8.27 5.45 -11.40
C GLU A 41 9.29 4.56 -10.67
N SER A 42 9.53 4.82 -9.39
CA SER A 42 10.53 4.11 -8.59
C SER A 42 10.23 2.61 -8.36
N ASN A 43 8.96 2.22 -8.35
CA ASN A 43 8.55 0.85 -8.03
C ASN A 43 7.32 0.36 -8.82
N ASN A 44 6.82 1.17 -9.74
CA ASN A 44 5.64 0.92 -10.55
C ASN A 44 4.34 0.66 -9.76
N ASN A 45 4.29 0.95 -8.46
CA ASN A 45 3.07 0.80 -7.67
C ASN A 45 2.09 1.93 -7.96
N VAL A 46 0.79 1.60 -7.96
CA VAL A 46 -0.28 2.61 -7.97
C VAL A 46 -0.14 3.52 -6.76
N VAL A 47 -0.28 4.83 -6.97
CA VAL A 47 -0.21 5.79 -5.86
C VAL A 47 -1.35 5.55 -4.86
N PRO A 48 -1.15 5.81 -3.55
CA PRO A 48 -2.22 5.70 -2.56
C PRO A 48 -3.46 6.52 -2.93
N GLU A 49 -4.63 6.11 -2.44
CA GLU A 49 -5.91 6.70 -2.85
C GLU A 49 -6.08 8.18 -2.44
N ASP A 50 -5.56 8.57 -1.29
CA ASP A 50 -5.50 9.96 -0.84
C ASP A 50 -4.55 10.79 -1.70
N VAL A 51 -3.41 10.22 -2.09
CA VAL A 51 -2.49 10.83 -3.06
C VAL A 51 -3.12 10.96 -4.46
N ALA A 52 -3.86 9.95 -4.92
CA ALA A 52 -4.59 10.00 -6.19
C ALA A 52 -5.65 11.10 -6.19
N ARG A 53 -6.38 11.26 -5.08
CA ARG A 53 -7.33 12.37 -4.88
C ARG A 53 -6.63 13.73 -4.88
N PHE A 54 -5.47 13.83 -4.24
CA PHE A 54 -4.66 15.04 -4.24
C PHE A 54 -4.15 15.38 -5.64
N ALA A 55 -3.66 14.40 -6.40
CA ALA A 55 -3.25 14.57 -7.79
C ALA A 55 -4.43 15.04 -8.68
N ALA A 56 -5.61 14.46 -8.52
CA ALA A 56 -6.82 14.91 -9.20
C ALA A 56 -7.16 16.37 -8.84
N TYR A 57 -7.05 16.75 -7.57
CA TYR A 57 -7.23 18.12 -7.11
C TYR A 57 -6.22 19.10 -7.73
N LEU A 58 -4.97 18.68 -7.91
CA LEU A 58 -3.93 19.45 -8.61
C LEU A 58 -4.14 19.54 -10.14
N GLY A 59 -5.17 18.87 -10.68
CA GLY A 59 -5.54 18.91 -12.10
C GLY A 59 -4.97 17.79 -12.96
N HIS A 60 -4.36 16.76 -12.36
CA HIS A 60 -3.93 15.58 -13.11
C HIS A 60 -5.14 14.76 -13.59
N PRO A 61 -5.08 14.13 -14.78
CA PRO A 61 -6.18 13.34 -15.34
C PRO A 61 -6.27 11.96 -14.67
N ILE A 62 -6.81 11.93 -13.45
CA ILE A 62 -6.92 10.72 -12.63
C ILE A 62 -8.35 10.16 -12.64
N ASP A 63 -8.46 8.85 -12.84
CA ASP A 63 -9.66 8.06 -12.59
C ASP A 63 -9.47 7.27 -11.27
N LEU A 64 -10.26 7.62 -10.26
CA LEU A 64 -10.15 7.04 -8.91
C LEU A 64 -10.65 5.59 -8.86
N ASP A 65 -11.64 5.23 -9.67
CA ASP A 65 -12.17 3.88 -9.72
C ASP A 65 -11.22 2.95 -10.48
N ALA A 66 -10.64 3.44 -11.59
CA ALA A 66 -9.56 2.73 -12.28
C ALA A 66 -8.34 2.54 -11.38
N SER A 67 -7.94 3.57 -10.63
CA SER A 67 -6.83 3.48 -9.68
C SER A 67 -7.10 2.47 -8.57
N ARG A 68 -8.33 2.41 -8.03
CA ARG A 68 -8.73 1.41 -7.04
C ARG A 68 -8.65 0.00 -7.62
N ALA A 69 -9.18 -0.21 -8.82
CA ALA A 69 -9.15 -1.51 -9.50
C ALA A 69 -7.71 -1.97 -9.78
N ALA A 70 -6.84 -1.07 -10.26
CA ALA A 70 -5.44 -1.35 -10.52
C ALA A 70 -4.68 -1.71 -9.24
N ARG A 71 -4.90 -0.97 -8.14
CA ARG A 71 -4.30 -1.27 -6.84
C ARG A 71 -4.71 -2.65 -6.32
N ASP A 72 -6.00 -2.97 -6.43
CA ASP A 72 -6.52 -4.26 -5.94
C ASP A 72 -5.99 -5.43 -6.79
N ALA A 73 -5.78 -5.21 -8.11
CA ALA A 73 -5.11 -6.16 -8.99
C ALA A 73 -3.63 -6.36 -8.61
N ASP A 74 -2.88 -5.28 -8.39
CA ASP A 74 -1.48 -5.35 -7.96
C ASP A 74 -1.34 -6.07 -6.62
N LEU A 75 -2.22 -5.77 -5.66
CA LEU A 75 -2.26 -6.43 -4.35
C LEU A 75 -2.52 -7.94 -4.50
N LYS A 76 -3.42 -8.33 -5.40
CA LYS A 76 -3.69 -9.75 -5.67
C LYS A 76 -2.44 -10.45 -6.18
N VAL A 77 -1.73 -9.87 -7.15
CA VAL A 77 -0.48 -10.42 -7.69
C VAL A 77 0.59 -10.54 -6.60
N LEU A 78 0.74 -9.51 -5.76
CA LEU A 78 1.67 -9.51 -4.63
C LEU A 78 1.38 -10.64 -3.65
N LEU A 79 0.12 -10.80 -3.24
CA LEU A 79 -0.29 -11.85 -2.30
C LEU A 79 -0.13 -13.26 -2.89
N GLU A 80 -0.38 -13.45 -4.18
CA GLU A 80 -0.14 -14.71 -4.87
C GLU A 80 1.36 -15.05 -4.94
N ALA A 81 2.21 -14.07 -5.23
CA ALA A 81 3.66 -14.24 -5.19
C ALA A 81 4.14 -14.60 -3.78
N TYR A 82 3.64 -13.90 -2.75
CA TYR A 82 3.95 -14.18 -1.35
C TYR A 82 3.57 -15.61 -0.97
N ARG A 83 2.35 -16.06 -1.28
CA ARG A 83 1.88 -17.43 -0.99
C ARG A 83 2.73 -18.51 -1.64
N ARG A 84 3.27 -18.23 -2.83
CA ARG A 84 4.15 -19.15 -3.57
C ARG A 84 5.56 -19.21 -2.98
N ALA A 85 6.08 -18.06 -2.54
CA ALA A 85 7.40 -17.95 -1.92
C ALA A 85 7.39 -18.32 -0.42
N ALA A 86 6.22 -18.40 0.20
CA ALA A 86 6.09 -18.62 1.64
C ALA A 86 6.79 -19.93 2.06
N PRO A 87 7.75 -19.85 2.99
CA PRO A 87 8.66 -20.95 3.31
C PRO A 87 7.89 -22.18 3.78
N HIS A 88 8.50 -23.34 3.59
CA HIS A 88 8.00 -24.57 4.18
C HIS A 88 8.08 -24.47 5.69
N ASP A 89 7.07 -24.99 6.37
CA ASP A 89 7.00 -24.99 7.82
C ASP A 89 8.10 -25.86 8.42
N SER A 90 9.15 -25.23 8.95
CA SER A 90 10.32 -25.92 9.52
C SER A 90 10.04 -26.43 10.93
N ALA A 91 10.82 -27.40 11.40
CA ALA A 91 10.71 -27.91 12.77
C ALA A 91 10.94 -26.80 13.81
N GLU A 92 11.90 -25.90 13.55
CA GLU A 92 12.18 -24.74 14.38
C GLU A 92 10.98 -23.78 14.42
N ALA A 93 10.41 -23.43 13.25
CA ALA A 93 9.24 -22.56 13.19
C ALA A 93 8.02 -23.16 13.94
N ARG A 94 7.85 -24.48 13.92
CA ARG A 94 6.82 -25.17 14.72
C ARG A 94 7.10 -25.07 16.21
N PHE A 95 8.35 -25.26 16.62
CA PHE A 95 8.75 -25.17 18.03
C PHE A 95 8.54 -23.76 18.56
N GLU A 96 9.01 -22.74 17.85
CA GLU A 96 8.85 -21.32 18.21
C GLU A 96 7.37 -20.92 18.28
N ARG A 97 6.54 -21.33 17.29
CA ARG A 97 5.09 -21.05 17.36
C ARG A 97 4.45 -21.74 18.56
N ARG A 98 4.79 -22.99 18.87
CA ARG A 98 4.26 -23.70 20.04
C ARG A 98 4.69 -23.05 21.36
N ALA A 99 5.92 -22.56 21.44
CA ALA A 99 6.40 -21.84 22.61
C ALA A 99 5.67 -20.49 22.80
N ALA A 100 5.42 -19.76 21.71
CA ALA A 100 4.77 -18.44 21.75
C ALA A 100 3.26 -18.51 22.01
N PHE A 101 2.55 -19.42 21.34
CA PHE A 101 1.08 -19.48 21.39
C PHE A 101 0.53 -20.59 22.30
N GLY A 102 1.39 -21.49 22.79
CA GLY A 102 0.98 -22.68 23.54
C GLY A 102 0.58 -23.85 22.61
N PRO A 103 0.43 -25.07 23.16
CA PRO A 103 0.10 -26.26 22.37
C PRO A 103 -1.36 -26.30 21.89
N GLY A 104 -1.60 -26.81 20.68
CA GLY A 104 -2.92 -27.13 20.14
C GLY A 104 -3.71 -25.95 19.57
N VAL A 105 -3.12 -24.76 19.55
CA VAL A 105 -3.74 -23.49 19.12
C VAL A 105 -3.66 -23.37 17.59
N GLU A 106 -4.74 -22.87 16.98
CA GLU A 106 -4.73 -22.52 15.56
C GLU A 106 -4.15 -21.11 15.37
N VAL A 107 -3.08 -21.03 14.59
CA VAL A 107 -2.39 -19.77 14.24
C VAL A 107 -2.52 -19.55 12.75
N VAL A 108 -2.88 -18.34 12.35
CA VAL A 108 -3.05 -17.96 10.94
C VAL A 108 -1.99 -16.94 10.55
N ASP A 109 -1.30 -17.20 9.44
CA ASP A 109 -0.51 -16.18 8.76
C ASP A 109 -1.47 -15.20 8.08
N VAL A 110 -1.49 -13.96 8.56
CA VAL A 110 -2.42 -12.92 8.11
C VAL A 110 -2.25 -12.54 6.64
N LEU A 111 -1.05 -12.74 6.07
CA LEU A 111 -0.75 -12.38 4.68
C LEU A 111 -1.06 -13.54 3.73
N SER A 112 -0.57 -14.74 4.05
CA SER A 112 -0.77 -15.91 3.18
C SER A 112 -2.13 -16.58 3.38
N GLY A 113 -2.75 -16.42 4.56
CA GLY A 113 -3.96 -17.15 4.99
C GLY A 113 -3.67 -18.59 5.43
N ARG A 114 -2.41 -19.03 5.45
CA ARG A 114 -2.03 -20.38 5.88
C ARG A 114 -2.33 -20.57 7.37
N ARG A 115 -2.87 -21.73 7.71
CA ARG A 115 -3.18 -22.11 9.10
C ARG A 115 -2.20 -23.16 9.60
N TYR A 116 -1.75 -22.98 10.82
CA TYR A 116 -0.85 -23.89 11.52
C TYR A 116 -1.49 -24.29 12.84
N ARG A 117 -1.29 -25.54 13.24
CA ARG A 117 -1.63 -26.01 14.58
C ARG A 117 -0.35 -26.16 15.40
N THR A 118 -0.31 -25.56 16.57
CA THR A 118 0.84 -25.61 17.49
C THR A 118 0.83 -26.84 18.39
#